data_AF-A0A3D4SZW9-F1
#
_entry.id   AF-A0A3D4SZW9-F1
#
_cell.length_a   1.000
_cell.length_b   1.000
_cell.length_c   1.000
_cell.angle_alpha   90.00
_cell.angle_beta   90.00
_cell.angle_gamma   90.00
#
_symmetry.space_group_name_H-M   'P 1'
#
loop_
_entity.id
_entity.type
_entity.pdbx_description
1 polymer ?
#
loop_
_entity_poly.entity_id
_entity_poly.type
_entity_poly.pdbx_seq_one_letter_code
_entity_poly.pdbx_strand_id
1 'polypeptide(L)' 'MIDDTLLEAEDHMSRSVEHVREDLTTIRTGRANPAMFNGVFAEYYGV' A
#
# COMPACT_ATOMS: atom_id res chain seq x y z
N MET A 1 26.39 12.85 3.58
CA MET A 1 27.25 12.37 4.69
C MET A 1 26.72 11.01 5.13
N ILE A 2 27.46 10.22 5.92
CA ILE A 2 27.02 8.84 6.28
C ILE A 2 25.65 8.85 6.96
N ASP A 3 25.41 9.80 7.87
CA ASP A 3 24.15 9.92 8.59
C ASP A 3 22.96 10.23 7.66
N ASP A 4 23.16 11.11 6.68
CA ASP A 4 22.11 11.43 5.69
C ASP A 4 21.71 10.20 4.87
N THR A 5 22.71 9.39 4.46
CA THR A 5 22.46 8.17 3.68
C THR A 5 21.75 7.10 4.51
N LEU A 6 22.08 6.99 5.81
CA LEU A 6 21.39 6.07 6.71
C LEU A 6 19.93 6.51 6.94
N LEU A 7 19.68 7.81 7.13
CA LEU A 7 18.35 8.37 7.30
C LEU A 7 17.47 8.16 6.05
N GLU A 8 18.03 8.41 4.87
CA GLU A 8 17.35 8.20 3.60
C GLU A 8 17.00 6.71 3.39
N ALA A 9 17.94 5.80 3.70
CA ALA A 9 17.69 4.37 3.62
C ALA A 9 16.58 3.93 4.58
N GLU A 10 16.56 4.43 5.81
CA GLU A 10 15.53 4.12 6.81
C GLU A 10 14.13 4.58 6.36
N ASP A 11 14.00 5.79 5.81
CA ASP A 11 12.74 6.32 5.28
C ASP A 11 12.25 5.49 4.09
N HIS A 12 13.12 5.13 3.15
CA HIS A 12 12.75 4.27 2.02
C HIS A 12 12.31 2.88 2.45
N MET A 13 13.03 2.26 3.39
CA MET A 13 12.64 0.96 3.93
C MET A 13 11.28 1.03 4.62
N SER A 14 11.05 2.05 5.44
CA SER A 14 9.79 2.24 6.15
C SER A 14 8.60 2.43 5.20
N ARG A 15 8.77 3.25 4.15
CA ARG A 15 7.76 3.43 3.11
C ARG A 15 7.49 2.15 2.33
N SER A 16 8.54 1.39 2.01
CA SER A 16 8.40 0.13 1.30
C SER A 16 7.61 -0.89 2.11
N VAL A 17 7.87 -0.98 3.42
CA VAL A 17 7.12 -1.86 4.32
C VAL A 17 5.66 -1.43 4.42
N GLU A 18 5.37 -0.14 4.56
CA GLU A 18 3.97 0.32 4.66
C GLU A 18 3.22 0.07 3.34
N HIS A 19 3.85 0.33 2.20
CA HIS A 19 3.26 0.05 0.88
C HIS A 19 2.89 -1.44 0.74
N VAL A 20 3.82 -2.35 1.09
CA VAL A 20 3.53 -3.79 1.07
C VAL A 20 2.41 -4.14 2.04
N ARG A 21 2.35 -3.50 3.21
CA ARG A 21 1.29 -3.74 4.19
C ARG A 21 -0.08 -3.36 3.62
N GLU A 22 -0.18 -2.20 2.98
CA GLU A 22 -1.41 -1.74 2.32
C GLU A 22 -1.83 -2.71 1.21
N ASP A 23 -0.90 -3.12 0.34
CA ASP A 23 -1.17 -4.06 -0.74
C ASP A 23 -1.72 -5.40 -0.22
N LEU A 24 -1.13 -5.94 0.85
CA LEU A 24 -1.58 -7.19 1.45
C LEU A 24 -3.01 -7.10 2.02
N THR A 25 -3.48 -5.92 2.44
CA THR A 25 -4.87 -5.75 2.93
C THR A 25 -5.91 -5.95 1.83
N THR A 26 -5.53 -5.67 0.58
CA THR A 26 -6.40 -5.81 -0.59
C THR A 26 -6.53 -7.28 -1.03
N ILE A 27 -5.65 -8.17 -0.56
CA ILE A 27 -5.69 -9.59 -0.89
C ILE A 27 -6.89 -10.25 -0.21
N ARG A 28 -7.74 -10.90 -1.00
CA ARG A 28 -8.87 -11.68 -0.51
C ARG A 28 -8.40 -12.82 0.39
N THR A 29 -8.88 -12.83 1.64
CA THR A 29 -8.70 -13.95 2.58
C THR A 29 -10.05 -14.53 3.00
N GLY A 30 -10.05 -15.53 3.88
CA GLY A 30 -11.28 -16.12 4.40
C GLY A 30 -12.13 -15.16 5.25
N ARG A 31 -11.56 -14.04 5.71
CA ARG A 31 -12.28 -12.97 6.38
C ARG A 31 -12.35 -11.76 5.46
N ALA A 32 -13.56 -11.36 5.10
CA ALA A 32 -13.78 -10.18 4.28
C ALA A 32 -13.37 -8.91 5.04
N ASN A 33 -12.77 -7.97 4.31
CA ASN A 33 -12.49 -6.62 4.76
C ASN A 33 -12.86 -5.65 3.61
N PRO A 34 -13.17 -4.37 3.87
CA PRO A 34 -13.54 -3.45 2.79
C PRO A 34 -12.42 -3.21 1.77
N ALA A 35 -11.15 -3.22 2.22
CA ALA A 35 -9.98 -2.94 1.39
C ALA A 35 -9.83 -3.92 0.21
N MET A 36 -10.40 -5.12 0.30
CA MET A 36 -10.43 -6.10 -0.79
C MET A 36 -11.14 -5.60 -2.06
N PHE A 37 -11.97 -4.55 -1.97
CA PHE A 37 -12.67 -3.96 -3.10
C PHE A 37 -12.03 -2.67 -3.62
N ASN A 38 -10.92 -2.21 -3.03
CA ASN A 38 -10.27 -0.95 -3.44
C ASN A 38 -9.81 -0.95 -4.90
N GLY A 39 -9.51 -2.11 -5.49
CA GLY A 39 -9.16 -2.27 -6.90
C GLY A 39 -10.37 -2.43 -7.84
N VAL A 40 -11.60 -2.40 -7.32
CA VAL A 40 -12.82 -2.55 -8.12
C VAL A 40 -13.35 -1.18 -8.50
N PHE A 41 -13.16 -0.83 -9.76
CA PHE A 41 -13.68 0.41 -10.33
C PHE A 41 -14.97 0.11 -11.09
N ALA A 42 -15.98 0.94 -10.86
CA ALA A 42 -17.19 0.97 -11.67
C ALA A 42 -17.17 2.23 -12.52
N GLU A 43 -17.58 2.11 -13.78
CA GLU A 43 -17.83 3.27 -14.62
C GLU A 43 -19.05 4.01 -14.06
N TYR A 44 -18.81 5.18 -13.49
CA TYR A 44 -19.86 5.99 -12.88
C TYR A 44 -20.12 7.21 -13.75
N TYR A 45 -21.36 7.30 -14.24
CA TYR A 45 -21.87 8.31 -15.16
C TYR A 45 -21.25 8.39 -16.56
N GLY A 46 -20.11 7.75 -16.86
CA GLY A 46 -19.63 7.51 -18.23
C GLY A 46 -19.44 8.75 -19.11
N VAL A 47 -19.31 9.94 -18.51
CA VAL A 47 -19.05 11.22 -19.22
C VAL A 47 -17.64 11.70 -18.91
#